data_AF-A0A0D0DZ34-F1
#
_entry.id   AF-A0A0D0DZ34-F1
#
_cell.length_a   1.000
_cell.length_b   1.000
_cell.length_c   1.000
_cell.angle_alpha   90.00
_cell.angle_beta   90.00
_cell.angle_gamma   90.00
#
_symmetry.space_group_name_H-M   'P 1'
#
loop_
_entity.id
_entity.type
_entity.pdbx_description
1 polymer ?
#
loop_
_entity_poly.entity_id
_entity_poly.type
_entity_poly.pdbx_seq_one_letter_code
_entity_poly.pdbx_strand_id
1 'polypeptide(L)'
;MNTFTLGASVSNVLVHASSQYALQKLSTFDYVELWYFYLAGHLNTAKHHDRSQADDTIGISKVNDHLTICSIASIRASHNALPDHELSFSKFLKAKNCFLEHTKKANWPAMNLDALTKFFWFLETHPFLQLPLREKIILTYTSHVCHDWHQELKAG
;
A
#
# COMPACT_ATOMS: atom_id res chain seq x y z
N MET A 1 -38.44 5.82 7.17
CA MET A 1 -38.20 6.87 6.15
C MET A 1 -36.71 7.15 6.15
N ASN A 2 -36.04 6.94 5.01
CA ASN A 2 -34.60 7.21 4.87
C ASN A 2 -34.45 8.63 4.33
N THR A 3 -34.24 9.60 5.22
CA THR A 3 -34.06 11.02 4.86
C THR A 3 -32.60 11.43 5.01
N PHE A 4 -32.13 12.32 4.14
CA PHE A 4 -30.79 12.87 4.23
C PHE A 4 -30.61 13.68 5.52
N THR A 5 -29.47 13.50 6.17
CA THR A 5 -29.09 14.26 7.37
C THR A 5 -28.79 15.71 6.99
N LEU A 6 -29.55 16.64 7.56
CA LEU A 6 -29.35 18.08 7.38
C LEU A 6 -27.95 18.47 7.86
N GLY A 7 -27.13 19.01 6.95
CA GLY A 7 -25.74 19.40 7.23
C GLY A 7 -24.68 18.37 6.84
N ALA A 8 -25.07 17.18 6.38
CA ALA A 8 -24.10 16.26 5.77
C ALA A 8 -23.70 16.78 4.39
N SER A 9 -22.47 17.28 4.27
CA SER A 9 -21.86 17.60 2.99
C SER A 9 -21.26 16.34 2.39
N VAL A 10 -21.59 16.03 1.14
CA VAL A 10 -20.87 15.01 0.38
C VAL A 10 -19.45 15.53 0.17
N SER A 11 -18.45 14.76 0.58
CA SER A 11 -17.04 15.14 0.40
C SER A 11 -16.78 15.48 -1.07
N ASN A 12 -16.14 16.62 -1.32
CA ASN A 12 -15.74 17.05 -2.65
C ASN A 12 -14.52 16.28 -3.19
N VAL A 13 -13.97 15.35 -2.40
CA VAL A 13 -12.86 14.48 -2.76
C VAL A 13 -13.32 13.03 -2.64
N LEU A 14 -13.25 12.29 -3.74
CA LEU A 14 -13.36 10.84 -3.71
C LEU A 14 -12.12 10.27 -3.01
N VAL A 15 -12.19 10.12 -1.70
CA VAL A 15 -11.20 9.35 -0.94
C VAL A 15 -11.52 7.88 -1.17
N HIS A 16 -10.95 7.31 -2.22
CA HIS A 16 -11.01 5.87 -2.42
C HIS A 16 -10.24 5.18 -1.30
N ALA A 17 -10.90 4.28 -0.58
CA ALA A 17 -10.25 3.47 0.46
C ALA A 17 -9.16 2.59 -0.15
N SER A 18 -8.05 2.44 0.57
CA SER A 18 -6.98 1.50 0.21
C SER A 18 -7.49 0.07 0.30
N SER A 19 -6.87 -0.85 -0.47
CA SER A 19 -7.32 -2.25 -0.51
C SER A 19 -7.21 -2.93 0.84
N GLN A 20 -8.19 -3.77 1.19
CA GLN A 20 -8.15 -4.54 2.43
C GLN A 20 -6.93 -5.46 2.48
N TYR A 21 -6.50 -5.98 1.33
CA TYR A 21 -5.23 -6.69 1.17
C TYR A 21 -4.03 -5.84 1.61
N ALA A 22 -3.91 -4.61 1.10
CA ALA A 22 -2.79 -3.73 1.43
C ALA A 22 -2.82 -3.30 2.91
N LEU A 23 -4.00 -3.02 3.46
CA LEU A 23 -4.16 -2.69 4.87
C LEU A 23 -3.78 -3.87 5.77
N GLN A 24 -4.15 -5.10 5.39
CA GLN A 24 -3.76 -6.31 6.11
C GLN A 24 -2.25 -6.55 6.05
N LYS A 25 -1.62 -6.30 4.91
CA LYS A 25 -0.16 -6.40 4.77
C LYS A 25 0.56 -5.38 5.64
N LEU A 26 0.05 -4.15 5.70
CA LEU A 26 0.60 -3.11 6.58
C LEU A 26 0.47 -3.45 8.06
N SER A 27 -0.61 -4.10 8.48
CA SER A 27 -0.81 -4.45 9.90
C SER A 27 0.14 -5.57 10.37
N THR A 28 0.61 -6.42 9.46
CA THR A 28 1.57 -7.50 9.75
C THR A 28 3.00 -7.17 9.37
N PHE A 29 3.29 -5.92 9.00
CA PHE A 29 4.60 -5.49 8.47
C PHE A 29 5.06 -6.31 7.26
N ASP A 30 4.13 -6.89 6.50
CA ASP A 30 4.44 -7.59 5.26
C ASP A 30 4.72 -6.60 4.13
N TYR A 31 5.56 -7.04 3.19
CA TYR A 31 5.73 -6.33 1.92
C TYR A 31 4.40 -6.20 1.18
N VAL A 32 4.15 -5.01 0.66
CA VAL A 32 3.03 -4.67 -0.23
C VAL A 32 3.51 -3.68 -1.29
N GLU A 33 3.13 -3.91 -2.54
CA GLU A 33 3.51 -3.08 -3.65
C GLU A 33 2.94 -1.66 -3.50
N LEU A 34 3.75 -0.63 -3.80
CA LEU A 34 3.31 0.76 -3.73
C LEU A 34 2.16 1.06 -4.69
N TRP A 35 1.97 0.23 -5.72
CA TRP A 35 0.84 0.32 -6.65
C TRP A 35 -0.52 0.44 -5.94
N TYR A 36 -0.71 -0.25 -4.81
CA TYR A 36 -1.96 -0.18 -4.04
C TYR A 36 -2.26 1.20 -3.46
N PHE A 37 -1.24 2.03 -3.27
CA PHE A 37 -1.34 3.36 -2.66
C PHE A 37 -1.38 4.48 -3.71
N TYR A 38 -1.40 4.13 -5.00
CA TYR A 38 -1.63 5.05 -6.10
C TYR A 38 -3.07 4.92 -6.64
N LEU A 39 -3.58 6.00 -7.25
CA LEU A 39 -4.93 6.13 -7.78
C LEU A 39 -5.45 4.89 -8.54
N ALA A 40 -4.63 4.21 -9.36
CA ALA A 40 -5.12 3.01 -10.05
C ALA A 40 -5.40 1.85 -9.08
N GLY A 41 -4.55 1.65 -8.07
CA GLY A 41 -4.78 0.66 -7.01
C GLY A 41 -6.02 0.98 -6.19
N HIS A 42 -6.24 2.25 -5.89
CA HIS A 42 -7.45 2.74 -5.22
C HIS A 42 -8.73 2.54 -6.06
N LEU A 43 -8.69 2.86 -7.35
CA LEU A 43 -9.82 2.65 -8.27
C LEU A 43 -10.11 1.16 -8.48
N ASN A 44 -9.06 0.33 -8.57
CA ASN A 44 -9.20 -1.12 -8.63
C ASN A 44 -9.88 -1.64 -7.36
N THR A 45 -9.47 -1.12 -6.20
CA THR A 45 -10.12 -1.45 -4.92
C THR A 45 -11.59 -1.07 -4.94
N ALA A 46 -11.96 0.15 -5.33
CA ALA A 46 -13.36 0.57 -5.39
C ALA A 46 -14.22 -0.38 -6.26
N LYS A 47 -13.73 -0.72 -7.47
CA LYS A 47 -14.41 -1.65 -8.38
C LYS A 47 -14.64 -3.05 -7.77
N HIS A 48 -13.70 -3.52 -6.96
CA HIS A 48 -13.79 -4.84 -6.34
C HIS A 48 -14.49 -4.81 -4.98
N HIS A 49 -14.49 -3.68 -4.28
CA HIS A 49 -15.21 -3.49 -3.02
C HIS A 49 -16.72 -3.49 -3.26
N ASP A 50 -17.20 -2.82 -4.31
CA ASP A 50 -18.63 -2.82 -4.69
C ASP A 50 -19.13 -4.23 -5.03
N ARG A 51 -18.24 -5.10 -5.54
CA ARG A 51 -18.54 -6.53 -5.77
C ARG A 51 -18.43 -7.39 -4.51
N SER A 52 -17.48 -7.09 -3.62
CA SER A 52 -17.23 -7.85 -2.40
C SER A 52 -18.34 -7.70 -1.37
N GLN A 53 -19.07 -6.57 -1.35
CA GLN A 53 -20.23 -6.43 -0.45
C GLN A 53 -21.38 -7.39 -0.80
N ALA A 54 -21.37 -7.96 -2.01
CA ALA A 54 -22.32 -8.99 -2.44
C ALA A 54 -21.76 -10.42 -2.31
N ASP A 55 -20.47 -10.57 -1.99
CA ASP A 55 -19.77 -11.86 -1.98
C ASP A 55 -18.90 -11.95 -0.71
N ASP A 56 -19.55 -12.29 0.41
CA ASP A 56 -18.94 -12.54 1.72
C ASP A 56 -18.15 -13.87 1.71
N THR A 57 -17.24 -14.04 0.75
CA THR A 57 -16.43 -15.24 0.67
C THR A 57 -15.35 -15.21 1.75
N ILE A 58 -15.41 -16.18 2.65
CA ILE A 58 -14.46 -16.36 3.74
C ILE A 58 -13.44 -17.43 3.34
N GLY A 59 -12.16 -17.17 3.61
CA GLY A 59 -11.05 -18.09 3.41
C GLY A 59 -10.43 -18.56 4.72
N ILE A 60 -9.67 -19.65 4.65
CA ILE A 60 -8.85 -20.16 5.75
C ILE A 60 -7.38 -19.94 5.36
N SER A 61 -6.62 -19.26 6.22
CA SER A 61 -5.18 -19.03 6.04
C SER A 61 -4.39 -19.60 7.21
N LYS A 62 -3.13 -19.97 6.97
CA LYS A 62 -2.21 -20.45 8.01
C LYS A 62 -1.29 -19.31 8.42
N VAL A 63 -1.31 -18.93 9.70
CA VAL A 63 -0.47 -17.89 10.30
C VAL A 63 0.24 -18.51 11.50
N ASN A 64 1.58 -18.54 11.51
CA ASN A 64 2.39 -19.07 12.62
C ASN A 64 1.91 -20.44 13.12
N ASP A 65 1.69 -21.38 12.18
CA ASP A 65 1.16 -22.72 12.44
C ASP A 65 -0.29 -22.84 12.93
N HIS A 66 -1.02 -21.73 13.04
CA HIS A 66 -2.43 -21.70 13.38
C HIS A 66 -3.31 -21.44 12.14
N LEU A 67 -4.48 -22.05 12.08
CA LEU A 67 -5.48 -21.76 11.04
C LEU A 67 -6.36 -20.59 11.49
N THR A 68 -6.41 -19.55 10.67
CA THR A 68 -7.22 -18.34 10.90
C THR A 68 -8.24 -18.17 9.80
N ILE A 69 -9.44 -17.75 10.19
CA ILE A 69 -10.53 -17.41 9.28
C ILE A 69 -10.39 -15.93 8.90
N CYS A 70 -10.34 -15.63 7.60
CA CYS A 70 -10.18 -14.26 7.10
C CYS A 70 -11.02 -14.02 5.85
N SER A 71 -11.36 -12.76 5.57
CA SER A 71 -11.99 -12.41 4.29
C SER A 71 -11.05 -12.70 3.12
N ILE A 72 -11.56 -13.23 2.00
CA ILE A 72 -10.73 -13.41 0.80
C ILE A 72 -10.15 -12.07 0.32
N ALA A 73 -10.85 -10.95 0.53
CA ALA A 73 -10.37 -9.63 0.14
C ALA A 73 -9.11 -9.17 0.91
N SER A 74 -8.84 -9.72 2.10
CA SER A 74 -7.64 -9.38 2.88
C SER A 74 -6.41 -10.22 2.51
N ILE A 75 -6.59 -11.30 1.74
CA ILE A 75 -5.50 -12.22 1.36
C ILE A 75 -5.22 -12.24 -0.14
N ARG A 76 -6.20 -11.86 -0.97
CA ARG A 76 -6.07 -11.94 -2.43
C ARG A 76 -5.49 -10.65 -3.00
N ALA A 77 -4.27 -10.76 -3.54
CA ALA A 77 -3.68 -9.72 -4.36
C ALA A 77 -4.48 -9.48 -5.65
N SER A 78 -4.49 -8.24 -6.12
CA SER A 78 -5.02 -7.86 -7.43
C SER A 78 -4.14 -8.40 -8.55
N HIS A 79 -4.74 -8.98 -9.59
CA HIS A 79 -4.03 -9.37 -10.82
C HIS A 79 -3.45 -8.15 -11.59
N ASN A 80 -3.93 -6.95 -11.29
CA ASN A 80 -3.45 -5.69 -11.87
C ASN A 80 -2.32 -5.04 -11.05
N ALA A 81 -1.95 -5.62 -9.91
CA ALA A 81 -0.87 -5.08 -9.09
C ALA A 81 0.44 -5.12 -9.88
N LEU A 82 1.13 -3.99 -9.91
CA LEU A 82 2.42 -3.87 -10.57
C LEU A 82 3.52 -3.83 -9.50
N PRO A 83 4.65 -4.50 -9.73
CA PRO A 83 5.82 -4.35 -8.87
C PRO A 83 6.36 -2.91 -8.97
N ASP A 84 7.04 -2.46 -7.92
CA ASP A 84 7.47 -1.05 -7.80
C ASP A 84 8.36 -0.59 -8.97
N HIS A 85 9.16 -1.49 -9.53
CA HIS A 85 10.05 -1.21 -10.66
C HIS A 85 9.35 -1.08 -12.02
N GLU A 86 8.08 -1.48 -12.13
CA GLU A 86 7.25 -1.27 -13.31
C GLU A 86 6.41 0.01 -13.22
N LEU A 87 6.40 0.68 -12.05
CA LEU A 87 5.77 1.99 -11.91
C LEU A 87 6.61 3.07 -12.62
N SER A 88 5.96 4.07 -13.20
CA SER A 88 6.70 5.27 -13.59
C SER A 88 7.16 6.03 -12.34
N PHE A 89 8.30 6.72 -12.42
CA PHE A 89 8.86 7.41 -11.26
C PHE A 89 7.89 8.41 -10.62
N SER A 90 7.13 9.15 -11.44
CA SER A 90 6.08 10.06 -10.94
C SER A 90 4.98 9.33 -10.16
N LYS A 91 4.56 8.13 -10.61
CA LYS A 91 3.58 7.32 -9.91
C LYS A 91 4.14 6.79 -8.60
N PHE A 92 5.39 6.31 -8.61
CA PHE A 92 6.10 5.86 -7.42
C PHE A 92 6.17 6.95 -6.33
N LEU A 93 6.59 8.17 -6.67
CA LEU A 93 6.67 9.28 -5.71
C LEU A 93 5.31 9.62 -5.07
N LYS A 94 4.23 9.60 -5.88
CA LYS A 94 2.86 9.83 -5.38
C LYS A 94 2.41 8.69 -4.47
N ALA A 95 2.62 7.45 -4.90
CA ALA A 95 2.25 6.25 -4.15
C ALA A 95 2.96 6.19 -2.80
N LYS A 96 4.25 6.50 -2.78
CA LYS A 96 5.08 6.58 -1.58
C LYS A 96 4.49 7.51 -0.51
N ASN A 97 4.09 8.73 -0.88
CA ASN A 97 3.50 9.66 0.08
C ASN A 97 2.22 9.08 0.70
N CYS A 98 1.39 8.44 -0.12
CA CYS A 98 0.19 7.76 0.36
C CYS A 98 0.54 6.56 1.27
N PHE A 99 1.55 5.77 0.93
CA PHE A 99 2.06 4.67 1.74
C PHE A 99 2.51 5.15 3.13
N LEU A 100 3.31 6.21 3.21
CA LEU A 100 3.78 6.78 4.49
C LEU A 100 2.61 7.25 5.38
N GLU A 101 1.56 7.82 4.80
CA GLU A 101 0.35 8.17 5.57
C GLU A 101 -0.37 6.93 6.09
N HIS A 102 -0.39 5.83 5.32
CA HIS A 102 -1.02 4.59 5.75
C HIS A 102 -0.21 3.85 6.82
N THR A 103 1.11 3.82 6.74
CA THR A 103 1.96 3.23 7.80
C THR A 103 1.79 4.00 9.11
N LYS A 104 1.69 5.33 9.04
CA LYS A 104 1.38 6.17 10.20
C LYS A 104 0.01 5.84 10.81
N LYS A 105 -1.03 5.70 9.97
CA LYS A 105 -2.38 5.30 10.42
C LYS A 105 -2.43 3.88 10.98
N ALA A 106 -1.55 3.00 10.50
CA ALA A 106 -1.38 1.64 11.02
C ALA A 106 -0.57 1.59 12.33
N ASN A 107 -0.26 2.74 12.93
CA ASN A 107 0.49 2.85 14.18
C ASN A 107 1.87 2.17 14.14
N TRP A 108 2.56 2.23 13.01
CA TRP A 108 3.93 1.74 12.93
C TRP A 108 4.84 2.46 13.93
N PRO A 109 5.86 1.77 14.50
CA PRO A 109 6.80 2.39 15.43
C PRO A 109 7.44 3.64 14.84
N ALA A 110 7.60 4.69 15.67
CA ALA A 110 8.16 5.98 15.23
C ALA A 110 9.55 5.84 14.61
N MET A 111 10.37 4.92 15.11
CA MET A 111 11.69 4.60 14.56
C MET A 111 11.60 4.11 13.11
N ASN A 112 10.62 3.25 12.80
CA ASN A 112 10.41 2.72 11.45
C ASN A 112 9.91 3.81 10.51
N LEU A 113 9.00 4.67 10.99
CA LEU A 113 8.49 5.81 10.21
C LEU A 113 9.59 6.83 9.87
N ASP A 114 10.47 7.14 10.83
CA ASP A 114 11.61 8.04 10.63
C ASP A 114 12.62 7.45 9.63
N ALA A 115 12.96 6.18 9.77
CA ALA A 115 13.80 5.47 8.81
C ALA A 115 13.18 5.50 7.39
N LEU A 116 11.86 5.30 7.26
CA LEU A 116 11.18 5.22 5.96
C LEU A 116 11.22 6.57 5.28
N THR A 117 10.93 7.61 6.05
CA THR A 117 10.94 8.99 5.59
C THR A 117 12.33 9.39 5.11
N LYS A 118 13.38 9.07 5.88
CA LYS A 118 14.78 9.31 5.51
C LYS A 118 15.17 8.56 4.24
N PHE A 119 14.84 7.26 4.18
CA PHE A 119 15.13 6.43 3.01
C PHE A 119 14.58 7.06 1.73
N PHE A 120 13.29 7.40 1.72
CA PHE A 120 12.69 8.01 0.54
C PHE A 120 13.20 9.41 0.23
N TRP A 121 13.50 10.21 1.26
CA TRP A 121 14.12 11.51 1.08
C TRP A 121 15.47 11.39 0.36
N PHE A 122 16.31 10.44 0.76
CA PHE A 122 17.61 10.23 0.12
C PHE A 122 17.48 9.81 -1.34
N LEU A 123 16.46 9.03 -1.68
CA LEU A 123 16.19 8.63 -3.07
C LEU A 123 15.73 9.81 -3.94
N GLU A 124 14.94 10.71 -3.36
CA GLU A 124 14.44 11.91 -4.03
C GLU A 124 15.47 13.01 -4.19
N THR A 125 16.48 13.05 -3.32
CA THR A 125 17.51 14.10 -3.28
C THR A 125 18.88 13.62 -3.74
N HIS A 126 18.97 12.38 -4.24
CA HIS A 126 20.24 11.75 -4.57
C HIS A 126 21.03 12.56 -5.62
N PRO A 127 22.32 12.89 -5.41
CA PRO A 127 23.09 13.72 -6.34
C PRO A 127 23.19 13.17 -7.78
N PHE A 128 23.02 11.85 -7.93
CA PHE A 128 23.05 11.17 -9.23
C PHE A 128 21.75 11.33 -10.06
N LEU A 129 20.84 12.21 -9.66
CA LEU A 129 19.61 12.54 -10.40
C LEU A 129 19.83 13.11 -11.81
N GLN A 130 21.08 13.35 -12.23
CA GLN A 130 21.42 13.84 -13.57
C GLN A 130 21.78 12.74 -14.59
N LEU A 131 21.79 11.46 -14.18
CA LEU A 131 22.17 10.36 -15.08
C LEU A 131 21.02 9.89 -15.99
N PRO A 132 21.31 9.48 -17.24
CA PRO A 132 20.38 8.70 -18.04
C PRO A 132 20.06 7.38 -17.32
N LEU A 133 18.80 6.91 -17.38
CA LEU A 133 18.27 5.72 -16.69
C LEU A 133 18.08 5.81 -15.16
N ARG A 134 18.24 6.99 -14.54
CA ARG A 134 18.11 7.19 -13.08
C ARG A 134 16.85 6.56 -12.48
N GLU A 135 15.71 6.73 -13.16
CA GLU A 135 14.41 6.32 -12.64
C GLU A 135 14.35 4.80 -12.49
N LYS A 136 14.85 4.07 -13.50
CA LYS A 136 14.89 2.61 -13.46
C LYS A 136 15.83 2.09 -12.37
N ILE A 137 16.97 2.73 -12.18
CA ILE A 137 17.94 2.35 -11.12
C ILE A 137 17.31 2.57 -9.74
N ILE A 138 16.75 3.75 -9.49
CA ILE A 138 16.10 4.08 -8.21
C ILE A 138 14.97 3.09 -7.93
N LEU A 139 14.09 2.84 -8.90
CA LEU A 139 12.95 1.95 -8.70
C LEU A 139 13.36 0.49 -8.47
N THR A 140 14.41 0.02 -9.14
CA THR A 140 14.97 -1.33 -8.94
C THR A 140 15.60 -1.44 -7.55
N TYR A 141 16.41 -0.45 -7.17
CA TYR A 141 17.03 -0.39 -5.84
C TYR A 141 15.98 -0.37 -4.73
N THR A 142 14.95 0.49 -4.87
CA THR A 142 13.86 0.56 -3.90
C THR A 142 13.10 -0.74 -3.76
N SER A 143 12.84 -1.43 -4.89
CA SER A 143 12.13 -2.71 -4.87
C SER A 143 12.88 -3.75 -4.03
N HIS A 144 14.21 -3.80 -4.13
CA HIS A 144 15.03 -4.71 -3.32
C HIS A 144 15.07 -4.29 -1.85
N VAL A 145 15.43 -3.03 -1.56
CA VAL A 145 15.59 -2.57 -0.17
C VAL A 145 14.28 -2.62 0.61
N CYS A 146 13.14 -2.28 -0.02
CA CYS A 146 11.85 -2.44 0.63
C CYS A 146 11.58 -3.91 0.99
N HIS A 147 11.87 -4.84 0.08
CA HIS A 147 11.66 -6.26 0.35
C HIS A 147 12.55 -6.76 1.50
N ASP A 148 13.85 -6.42 1.49
CA ASP A 148 14.80 -6.78 2.54
C ASP A 148 14.39 -6.21 3.90
N TRP A 149 13.97 -4.94 3.93
CA TRP A 149 13.51 -4.32 5.15
C TRP A 149 12.27 -5.01 5.73
N HIS A 150 11.30 -5.35 4.90
CA HIS A 150 10.12 -6.11 5.36
C HIS A 150 10.47 -7.50 5.89
N GLN A 151 11.56 -8.14 5.40
CA GLN A 151 12.07 -9.37 5.99
C GLN A 151 12.70 -9.11 7.37
N GLU A 152 13.51 -8.06 7.52
CA GLU A 152 14.12 -7.69 8.80
C GLU A 152 13.08 -7.31 9.86
N LEU A 153 12.03 -6.58 9.49
CA LEU A 153 10.93 -6.23 10.38
C LEU A 153 10.19 -7.45 10.94
N LYS A 154 10.17 -8.57 10.21
CA LYS A 154 9.58 -9.83 10.66
C LYS A 154 10.53 -10.68 11.50
N ALA A 155 11.83 -10.48 11.35
CA ALA A 155 12.86 -11.23 12.05
C ALA A 155 13.16 -10.65 13.46
N GLY A 156 12.80 -9.38 13.69
CA GLY A 156 12.84 -8.72 15.01
C GLY A 156 11.76 -9.17 15.96
#